data_AF-D8Q6P0-F1
#
_entry.id   AF-D8Q6P0-F1
#
_cell.length_a   1.000
_cell.length_b   1.000
_cell.length_c   1.000
_cell.angle_alpha   90.00
_cell.angle_beta   90.00
_cell.angle_gamma   90.00
#
_symmetry.space_group_name_H-M   'P 1'
#
loop_
_entity.id
_entity.type
_entity.pdbx_description
1 polymer ?
#
loop_
_entity_poly.entity_id
_entity_poly.type
_entity_poly.pdbx_seq_one_letter_code
_entity_poly.pdbx_strand_id
1 'polypeptide(L)'
;MTWHEQEYVHTLRNPQYGELRCYVIGGRMSRVLKTVPIGDKELQCRAIVGLPTLQYLLDDHRGQNVDDDTGNAGMSELEGFVLATHAALVEKEKKTLGLTRTDLEVLCRIDVGVWMAESAAHYFVLEVERGLTTCMFAFEDPEGAAADIEEVAELLLNWVG
;
A
#
# COMPACT_ATOMS: atom_id res chain seq x y z
N MET A 1 20.17 6.93 -18.82
CA MET A 1 19.62 6.78 -17.47
C MET A 1 19.00 8.12 -17.12
N THR A 2 17.69 8.16 -16.94
CA THR A 2 16.95 9.38 -16.61
C THR A 2 16.60 9.31 -15.13
N TRP A 3 17.02 10.31 -14.37
CA TRP A 3 16.64 10.42 -12.97
C TRP A 3 15.32 11.18 -12.87
N HIS A 4 14.42 10.68 -12.03
CA HIS A 4 13.21 11.38 -11.65
C HIS A 4 13.43 11.95 -10.25
N GLU A 5 13.22 13.25 -10.11
CA GLU A 5 13.23 13.93 -8.82
C GLU A 5 11.79 14.09 -8.34
N GLN A 6 11.56 13.79 -7.06
CA GLN A 6 10.27 13.96 -6.41
C GLN A 6 10.46 14.83 -5.17
N GLU A 7 9.45 15.65 -4.87
CA GLU A 7 9.42 16.43 -3.63
C GLU A 7 9.46 15.52 -2.40
N TYR A 8 10.20 15.96 -1.40
CA TYR A 8 10.32 15.23 -0.14
C TYR A 8 8.98 15.23 0.62
N VAL A 9 8.43 14.05 0.87
CA VAL A 9 7.13 13.91 1.54
C VAL A 9 7.33 13.74 3.05
N HIS A 10 7.11 14.81 3.80
CA HIS A 10 7.32 14.85 5.25
C HIS A 10 6.46 13.83 6.03
N THR A 11 5.27 13.51 5.54
CA THR A 11 4.34 12.59 6.22
C THR A 11 4.89 11.17 6.33
N LEU A 12 5.80 10.76 5.44
CA LEU A 12 6.46 9.44 5.49
C LEU A 12 7.29 9.25 6.75
N ARG A 13 7.79 10.33 7.36
CA ARG A 13 8.52 10.27 8.64
C ARG A 13 7.66 10.54 9.87
N ASN A 14 6.37 10.81 9.71
CA ASN A 14 5.48 10.91 10.84
C ASN A 14 5.00 9.50 11.23
N PRO A 15 5.23 9.02 12.47
CA PRO A 15 4.78 7.70 12.92
C PRO A 15 3.27 7.45 12.81
N GLN A 16 2.47 8.52 12.73
CA GLN A 16 1.03 8.45 12.54
C GLN A 16 0.67 7.99 11.11
N TYR A 17 1.28 8.60 10.09
CA TYR A 17 1.02 8.31 8.68
C TYR A 17 1.91 7.17 8.18
N GLY A 18 3.24 7.37 8.19
CA GLY A 18 4.22 6.44 7.65
C GLY A 18 4.01 6.12 6.16
N GLU A 19 4.61 5.02 5.74
CA GLU A 19 4.37 4.40 4.43
C GLU A 19 3.51 3.16 4.61
N LEU A 20 2.46 3.03 3.79
CA LEU A 20 1.51 1.92 3.78
C LEU A 20 1.82 0.99 2.62
N ARG A 21 2.37 -0.18 2.91
CA ARG A 21 2.72 -1.20 1.93
C ARG A 21 1.55 -2.15 1.75
N CYS A 22 0.82 -1.99 0.66
CA CYS A 22 -0.42 -2.70 0.40
C CYS A 22 -0.14 -3.87 -0.55
N TYR A 23 -0.26 -5.10 -0.07
CA TYR A 23 -0.06 -6.30 -0.89
C TYR A 23 -1.36 -6.66 -1.59
N VAL A 24 -1.33 -6.70 -2.92
CA VAL A 24 -2.45 -7.10 -3.77
C VAL A 24 -2.11 -8.42 -4.42
N ILE A 25 -2.93 -9.44 -4.13
CA ILE A 25 -2.75 -10.82 -4.59
C ILE A 25 -4.03 -11.21 -5.31
N GLY A 26 -3.95 -11.64 -6.58
CA GLY A 26 -5.15 -12.03 -7.34
C GLY A 26 -6.22 -10.94 -7.47
N GLY A 27 -5.84 -9.66 -7.37
CA GLY A 27 -6.77 -8.52 -7.41
C GLY A 27 -7.52 -8.22 -6.12
N ARG A 28 -7.15 -8.84 -4.99
CA ARG A 28 -7.62 -8.48 -3.64
C ARG A 28 -6.49 -7.94 -2.78
N MET A 29 -6.79 -7.03 -1.86
CA MET A 29 -5.80 -6.57 -0.89
C MET A 29 -5.66 -7.63 0.20
N SER A 30 -4.50 -8.28 0.30
CA SER A 30 -4.28 -9.37 1.26
C SER A 30 -3.91 -8.84 2.65
N ARG A 31 -2.96 -7.91 2.68
CA ARG A 31 -2.50 -7.28 3.93
C ARG A 31 -1.91 -5.90 3.69
N VAL A 32 -1.85 -5.13 4.77
CA VAL A 32 -1.20 -3.82 4.80
C VAL A 32 -0.15 -3.82 5.90
N LEU A 33 1.07 -3.43 5.54
CA LEU A 33 2.11 -3.15 6.51
C LEU A 33 2.34 -1.64 6.58
N LYS A 34 2.58 -1.13 7.77
CA LYS A 34 2.97 0.26 7.98
C LYS A 34 4.45 0.33 8.34
N THR A 35 5.21 1.06 7.53
CA THR A 35 6.60 1.42 7.82
C THR A 35 6.65 2.77 8.52
N VAL A 36 7.24 2.82 9.71
CA VAL A 36 7.39 4.04 10.51
C VAL A 36 8.82 4.19 11.02
N PRO A 37 9.32 5.42 11.21
CA PRO A 37 10.59 5.61 11.91
C PRO A 37 10.43 5.33 13.41
N ILE A 38 11.36 4.54 13.97
CA ILE A 38 11.49 4.29 15.41
C ILE A 38 12.69 5.03 16.03
N GLY A 39 13.47 5.71 15.19
CA GLY A 39 14.58 6.57 15.58
C GLY A 39 15.09 7.35 14.37
N ASP A 40 16.20 8.07 14.53
CA ASP A 40 16.74 8.94 13.47
C ASP A 40 17.14 8.20 12.20
N LYS A 41 17.47 6.90 12.33
CA LYS A 41 18.01 6.05 11.25
C LYS A 41 17.38 4.66 11.17
N GLU A 42 16.36 4.40 11.98
CA GLU A 42 15.75 3.08 12.09
C GLU A 42 14.30 3.13 11.67
N LEU A 43 13.93 2.18 10.81
CA LEU A 43 12.56 1.97 10.33
C LEU A 43 12.05 0.66 10.90
N GLN A 44 10.79 0.66 11.32
CA GLN A 44 10.05 -0.52 11.72
C GLN A 44 8.91 -0.74 10.75
N CYS A 45 8.68 -1.98 10.34
CA CYS A 45 7.58 -2.37 9.47
C CYS A 45 6.68 -3.34 10.23
N ARG A 46 5.42 -2.96 10.43
CA ARG A 46 4.45 -3.73 11.22
C ARG A 46 3.16 -3.96 10.47
N ALA A 47 2.52 -5.12 10.65
CA ALA A 47 1.16 -5.34 10.15
C ALA A 47 0.18 -4.41 10.88
N ILE A 48 -0.80 -3.88 10.14
CA ILE A 48 -1.87 -3.07 10.71
C ILE A 48 -3.23 -3.69 10.37
N VAL A 49 -4.14 -3.62 11.33
CA VAL A 49 -5.53 -4.11 11.19
C VAL A 49 -6.54 -2.97 11.08
N GLY A 50 -6.11 -1.74 11.32
CA GLY A 50 -6.95 -0.55 11.33
C GLY A 50 -6.16 0.69 10.93
N LEU A 51 -6.84 1.63 10.28
CA LEU A 51 -6.31 2.90 9.84
C LEU A 51 -7.42 3.96 9.95
N PRO A 52 -7.15 5.15 10.51
CA PRO A 52 -8.13 6.23 10.48
C PRO A 52 -8.39 6.72 9.06
N THR A 53 -9.58 7.25 8.81
CA THR A 53 -9.89 7.89 7.52
C THR A 53 -8.98 9.08 7.22
N LEU A 54 -8.83 9.45 5.94
CA LEU A 54 -8.13 10.66 5.54
C LEU A 54 -8.73 11.92 6.18
N GLN A 55 -10.05 11.97 6.35
CA GLN A 55 -10.74 13.06 7.03
C GLN A 55 -10.33 13.16 8.50
N TYR A 56 -10.31 12.04 9.23
CA TYR A 56 -9.81 12.00 10.61
C TYR A 56 -8.38 12.52 10.68
N LEU A 57 -7.49 12.03 9.81
CA LEU A 57 -6.08 12.42 9.80
C LEU A 57 -5.89 13.92 9.50
N LEU A 58 -6.77 14.50 8.66
CA LEU A 58 -6.79 15.93 8.37
C LEU A 58 -7.26 16.78 9.55
N ASP A 59 -8.31 16.34 10.24
CA ASP A 59 -8.87 17.07 11.38
C ASP A 59 -7.93 17.03 12.58
N ASP A 60 -7.28 15.89 12.83
CA ASP A 60 -6.20 15.77 13.81
C ASP A 60 -4.99 16.64 13.44
N HIS A 61 -4.57 16.66 12.17
CA HIS A 61 -3.50 17.54 11.70
C HIS A 61 -3.79 19.03 11.95
N ARG A 62 -5.08 19.41 11.94
CA ARG A 62 -5.55 20.78 12.25
C ARG A 62 -5.72 21.03 13.75
N GLY A 63 -5.46 20.06 14.61
CA GLY A 63 -5.66 20.14 16.05
C GLY A 63 -7.14 20.21 16.46
N GLN A 64 -8.03 19.63 15.65
CA GLN A 64 -9.45 19.52 16.01
C GLN A 64 -9.66 18.30 16.91
N ASN A 65 -10.65 18.39 17.81
CA ASN A 65 -11.06 17.22 18.58
C ASN A 65 -11.74 16.24 17.64
N VAL A 66 -11.09 15.11 17.41
CA VAL A 66 -11.59 13.99 16.63
C VAL A 66 -12.11 12.91 17.57
N ASP A 67 -13.34 12.43 17.32
CA ASP A 67 -13.87 11.25 18.01
C ASP A 67 -13.10 10.00 17.57
N ASP A 68 -13.06 8.98 18.43
CA ASP A 68 -12.35 7.73 18.16
C ASP A 68 -12.87 7.06 16.86
N ASP A 69 -12.02 7.00 15.84
CA ASP A 69 -12.27 6.22 14.63
C ASP A 69 -11.75 4.80 14.87
N THR A 70 -12.69 3.84 14.89
CA THR A 70 -12.42 2.40 15.06
C THR A 70 -11.45 1.82 14.03
N GLY A 71 -11.04 2.59 13.00
CA GLY A 71 -9.98 2.24 12.06
C GLY A 71 -10.43 1.35 10.90
N ASN A 72 -11.64 0.80 10.95
CA ASN A 72 -12.20 -0.01 9.87
C ASN A 72 -12.60 0.85 8.65
N ALA A 73 -13.07 2.09 8.90
CA ALA A 73 -13.50 2.99 7.85
C ALA A 73 -12.31 3.44 6.98
N GLY A 74 -11.20 3.86 7.58
CA GLY A 74 -10.00 4.23 6.83
C GLY A 74 -9.32 3.03 6.16
N MET A 75 -9.40 1.82 6.73
CA MET A 75 -8.97 0.62 6.01
C MET A 75 -9.79 0.36 4.75
N SER A 76 -11.11 0.52 4.81
CA SER A 76 -11.98 0.38 3.64
C SER A 76 -11.71 1.47 2.59
N GLU A 77 -11.43 2.70 3.04
CA GLU A 77 -11.04 3.82 2.18
C GLU A 77 -9.73 3.55 1.44
N LEU A 78 -8.70 3.07 2.17
CA LEU A 78 -7.42 2.67 1.60
C LEU A 78 -7.58 1.52 0.60
N GLU A 79 -8.34 0.48 0.95
CA GLU A 79 -8.59 -0.65 0.06
C GLU A 79 -9.23 -0.18 -1.26
N GLY A 80 -10.24 0.68 -1.19
CA GLY A 80 -10.89 1.26 -2.36
C GLY A 80 -9.90 2.00 -3.26
N PHE A 81 -9.02 2.81 -2.67
CA PHE A 81 -7.97 3.52 -3.41
C PHE A 81 -6.96 2.56 -4.07
N VAL A 82 -6.46 1.58 -3.32
CA VAL A 82 -5.45 0.62 -3.77
C VAL A 82 -6.00 -0.25 -4.90
N LEU A 83 -7.20 -0.80 -4.75
CA LEU A 83 -7.81 -1.68 -5.76
C LEU A 83 -8.21 -0.92 -7.03
N ALA A 84 -8.69 0.32 -6.91
CA ALA A 84 -8.94 1.17 -8.07
C ALA A 84 -7.64 1.49 -8.83
N THR A 85 -6.56 1.79 -8.09
CA THR A 85 -5.22 2.02 -8.67
C THR A 85 -4.71 0.77 -9.37
N HIS A 86 -4.78 -0.39 -8.71
CA HIS A 86 -4.38 -1.68 -9.27
C HIS A 86 -5.10 -1.99 -10.59
N ALA A 87 -6.43 -1.88 -10.60
CA ALA A 87 -7.23 -2.11 -11.80
C ALA A 87 -6.82 -1.18 -12.96
N ALA A 88 -6.61 0.10 -12.67
CA ALA A 88 -6.17 1.07 -13.68
C ALA A 88 -4.76 0.75 -14.22
N LEU A 89 -3.83 0.29 -13.37
CA LEU A 89 -2.49 -0.13 -13.79
C LEU A 89 -2.53 -1.38 -14.67
N VAL A 90 -3.32 -2.39 -14.29
CA VAL A 90 -3.52 -3.61 -15.07
C VAL A 90 -4.09 -3.28 -16.46
N GLU A 91 -5.14 -2.47 -16.52
CA GLU A 91 -5.75 -2.06 -17.80
C GLU A 91 -4.74 -1.31 -18.68
N LYS A 92 -4.06 -0.32 -18.10
CA LYS A 92 -3.09 0.51 -18.80
C LYS A 92 -1.94 -0.32 -19.36
N GLU A 93 -1.41 -1.26 -18.58
CA GLU A 93 -0.31 -2.11 -19.02
C GLU A 93 -0.73 -3.07 -20.13
N LYS A 94 -1.85 -3.77 -19.95
CA LYS A 94 -2.40 -4.68 -20.99
C LYS A 94 -2.60 -3.94 -22.31
N LYS A 95 -3.18 -2.75 -22.26
CA LYS A 95 -3.37 -1.89 -23.42
C LYS A 95 -2.06 -1.43 -24.05
N THR A 96 -1.09 -1.01 -23.24
CA THR A 96 0.19 -0.46 -23.72
C THR A 96 1.06 -1.54 -24.35
N LEU A 97 1.06 -2.75 -23.79
CA LEU A 97 1.92 -3.85 -24.22
C LEU A 97 1.21 -4.87 -25.12
N GLY A 98 -0.10 -4.71 -25.38
CA GLY A 98 -0.88 -5.67 -26.16
C GLY A 98 -1.01 -7.03 -25.50
N LEU A 99 -1.01 -7.07 -24.17
CA LEU A 99 -1.06 -8.30 -23.39
C LEU A 99 -2.50 -8.65 -22.99
N THR A 100 -2.78 -9.95 -22.90
CA THR A 100 -4.04 -10.45 -22.33
C THR A 100 -3.97 -10.61 -20.81
N ARG A 101 -2.76 -10.81 -20.27
CA ARG A 101 -2.46 -11.00 -18.85
C ARG A 101 -1.20 -10.23 -18.44
N THR A 102 -1.12 -9.81 -17.18
CA THR A 102 0.06 -9.17 -16.57
C THR A 102 0.38 -9.79 -15.21
N ASP A 103 1.65 -9.79 -14.81
CA ASP A 103 2.10 -10.22 -13.48
C ASP A 103 1.51 -9.38 -12.34
N LEU A 104 1.10 -8.13 -12.62
CA LEU A 104 0.31 -7.31 -11.70
C LEU A 104 -0.99 -7.99 -11.25
N GLU A 105 -1.57 -8.88 -12.06
CA GLU A 105 -2.78 -9.61 -11.68
C GLU A 105 -2.51 -10.73 -10.67
N VAL A 106 -1.25 -11.17 -10.55
CA VAL A 106 -0.86 -12.24 -9.63
C VAL A 106 -0.45 -11.65 -8.29
N LEU A 107 0.59 -10.81 -8.28
CA LEU A 107 1.16 -10.19 -7.09
C LEU A 107 1.76 -8.83 -7.42
N CYS A 108 1.35 -7.83 -6.67
CA CYS A 108 2.10 -6.59 -6.54
C CYS A 108 1.98 -6.01 -5.13
N ARG A 109 2.96 -5.18 -4.76
CA ARG A 109 2.91 -4.30 -3.60
C ARG A 109 2.76 -2.86 -4.09
N ILE A 110 1.74 -2.16 -3.60
CA ILE A 110 1.54 -0.74 -3.86
C ILE A 110 1.90 0.01 -2.58
N ASP A 111 2.97 0.79 -2.63
CA ASP A 111 3.41 1.61 -1.51
C ASP A 111 2.70 2.95 -1.57
N VAL A 112 1.92 3.23 -0.53
CA VAL A 112 1.01 4.38 -0.45
C VAL A 112 1.48 5.31 0.65
N GLY A 113 1.55 6.60 0.33
CA GLY A 113 1.73 7.67 1.30
C GLY A 113 0.43 8.46 1.48
N VAL A 114 0.39 9.27 2.55
CA VAL A 114 -0.65 10.26 2.76
C VAL A 114 -0.07 11.65 2.52
N TRP A 115 -0.60 12.39 1.58
CA TRP A 115 -0.26 13.80 1.36
C TRP A 115 -1.23 14.70 2.12
N MET A 116 -0.69 15.58 2.96
CA MET A 116 -1.48 16.57 3.70
C MET A 116 -1.41 17.93 3.01
N ALA A 117 -2.56 18.43 2.55
CA ALA A 117 -2.74 19.80 2.09
C ALA A 117 -3.59 20.58 3.11
N GLU A 118 -3.64 21.91 2.97
CA GLU A 118 -4.38 22.78 3.89
C GLU A 118 -5.87 22.41 3.98
N SER A 119 -6.49 22.07 2.85
CA SER A 119 -7.93 21.80 2.74
C SER A 119 -8.31 20.32 2.72
N ALA A 120 -7.35 19.42 2.45
CA ALA A 120 -7.64 18.01 2.17
C ALA A 120 -6.43 17.11 2.45
N ALA A 121 -6.70 15.84 2.73
CA ALA A 121 -5.71 14.77 2.75
C ALA A 121 -5.94 13.83 1.56
N HIS A 122 -4.86 13.30 0.99
CA HIS A 122 -4.93 12.43 -0.19
C HIS A 122 -4.01 11.23 -0.04
N TYR A 123 -4.46 10.06 -0.48
CA TYR A 123 -3.52 8.99 -0.78
C TYR A 123 -2.77 9.27 -2.08
N PHE A 124 -1.52 8.84 -2.14
CA PHE A 124 -0.74 8.84 -3.37
C PHE A 124 0.18 7.62 -3.41
N VAL A 125 0.51 7.17 -4.62
CA VAL A 125 1.39 6.02 -4.83
C VAL A 125 2.85 6.50 -4.87
N LEU A 126 3.68 5.90 -4.04
CA LEU A 126 5.13 6.09 -4.00
C LEU A 126 5.82 5.15 -4.98
N GLU A 127 5.47 3.87 -4.89
CA GLU A 127 6.12 2.79 -5.61
C GLU A 127 5.12 1.68 -5.89
N VAL A 128 5.37 0.96 -7.00
CA VAL A 128 4.71 -0.31 -7.29
C VAL A 128 5.81 -1.33 -7.53
N GLU A 129 5.89 -2.32 -6.64
CA GLU A 129 6.77 -3.47 -6.78
C GLU A 129 5.95 -4.68 -7.23
N ARG A 130 6.47 -5.51 -8.12
CA ARG A 130 5.74 -6.66 -8.67
C ARG A 130 6.63 -7.84 -9.02
N GLY A 131 5.98 -8.97 -9.23
CA GLY A 131 6.63 -10.20 -9.67
C GLY A 131 7.29 -10.98 -8.53
N LEU A 132 8.06 -12.01 -8.88
CA LEU A 132 8.60 -13.00 -7.94
C LEU A 132 9.65 -12.44 -6.96
N THR A 133 10.18 -11.25 -7.26
CA THR A 133 11.15 -10.55 -6.40
C THR A 133 10.49 -9.57 -5.45
N THR A 134 9.15 -9.45 -5.46
CA THR A 134 8.42 -8.54 -4.57
C THR A 134 8.81 -8.81 -3.13
N CYS A 135 9.40 -7.82 -2.47
CA CYS A 135 9.80 -7.96 -1.08
C CYS A 135 8.56 -8.11 -0.20
N MET A 136 8.40 -9.33 0.35
CA MET A 136 7.37 -9.70 1.31
C MET A 136 7.95 -9.52 2.70
N PHE A 137 7.90 -8.28 3.21
CA PHE A 137 8.38 -7.96 4.56
C PHE A 137 7.68 -8.88 5.56
N ALA A 138 8.47 -9.65 6.30
CA ALA A 138 7.99 -10.78 7.11
C ALA A 138 8.57 -10.78 8.54
N PHE A 139 9.40 -9.80 8.91
CA PHE A 139 10.10 -9.83 10.21
C PHE A 139 9.13 -9.85 11.39
N GLU A 140 8.05 -9.06 11.32
CA GLU A 140 7.03 -9.00 12.38
C GLU A 140 5.80 -9.88 12.11
N ASP A 141 5.67 -10.41 10.89
CA ASP A 141 4.52 -11.23 10.48
C ASP A 141 4.96 -12.31 9.48
N PRO A 142 5.73 -13.32 9.94
CA PRO A 142 6.20 -14.40 9.08
C PRO A 142 5.07 -15.33 8.64
N GLU A 143 4.02 -15.47 9.46
CA GLU A 143 2.86 -16.33 9.20
C GLU A 143 1.98 -15.74 8.10
N GLY A 144 1.64 -14.45 8.17
CA GLY A 144 0.92 -13.77 7.09
C GLY A 144 1.71 -13.75 5.78
N ALA A 145 3.02 -13.51 5.86
CA ALA A 145 3.88 -13.60 4.67
C ALA A 145 3.92 -15.01 4.06
N ALA A 146 3.96 -16.07 4.88
CA ALA A 146 3.93 -17.44 4.38
C ALA A 146 2.59 -17.77 3.70
N ALA A 147 1.47 -17.36 4.29
CA ALA A 147 0.14 -17.54 3.69
C ALA A 147 0.01 -16.82 2.33
N ASP A 148 0.51 -15.59 2.23
CA ASP A 148 0.55 -14.86 0.97
C ASP A 148 1.41 -15.59 -0.10
N ILE A 149 2.54 -16.18 0.30
CA ILE A 149 3.39 -16.96 -0.62
C ILE A 149 2.65 -18.19 -1.15
N GLU A 150 1.94 -18.90 -0.28
CA GLU A 150 1.14 -20.07 -0.67
C GLU A 150 0.06 -19.69 -1.67
N GLU A 151 -0.69 -18.62 -1.42
CA GLU A 151 -1.71 -18.13 -2.34
C GLU A 151 -1.12 -17.69 -3.69
N VAL A 152 0.01 -16.96 -3.68
CA VAL A 152 0.68 -16.57 -4.91
C VAL A 152 1.12 -17.81 -5.69
N ALA A 153 1.62 -18.85 -5.02
CA ALA A 153 1.98 -20.10 -5.68
C ALA A 153 0.77 -20.78 -6.34
N GLU A 154 -0.38 -20.82 -5.66
CA GLU A 154 -1.63 -21.35 -6.23
C GLU A 154 -2.09 -20.55 -7.46
N LEU A 155 -2.05 -19.21 -7.39
CA LEU A 155 -2.40 -18.34 -8.50
C LEU A 155 -1.46 -18.53 -9.69
N LEU A 156 -0.15 -18.67 -9.45
CA LEU A 156 0.84 -18.93 -10.50
C LEU A 156 0.58 -20.26 -11.20
N LEU A 157 0.22 -21.32 -10.46
CA LEU A 157 -0.11 -22.61 -11.05
C LEU A 157 -1.34 -22.50 -11.98
N ASN A 158 -2.36 -21.76 -11.55
CA ASN A 158 -3.55 -21.48 -12.37
C ASN A 158 -3.27 -20.54 -13.55
N TRP A 159 -2.20 -19.75 -13.46
CA TRP A 159 -1.82 -18.79 -14.50
C TRP A 159 -1.05 -19.43 -15.65
N VAL A 160 -0.23 -20.45 -15.34
CA VAL A 160 0.60 -21.18 -16.32
C VAL A 160 -0.14 -22.36 -16.97
N GLY A 161 -1.13 -22.94 -16.29
CA GLY A 161 -2.02 -24.00 -16.82
C GLY A 161 -3.05 -23.48 -17.82
#